data_AF-A0A1G1YLS2-F1
#
_entry.id   AF-A0A1G1YLS2-F1
#
_cell.length_a   1.000
_cell.length_b   1.000
_cell.length_c   1.000
_cell.angle_alpha   90.00
_cell.angle_beta   90.00
_cell.angle_gamma   90.00
#
_symmetry.space_group_name_H-M   'P 1'
#
loop_
_entity.id
_entity.type
_entity.pdbx_description
1 polymer ?
#
loop_
_entity_poly.entity_id
_entity_poly.type
_entity_poly.pdbx_seq_one_letter_code
_entity_poly.pdbx_strand_id
1 'polypeptide(L)'
;MLLNFFSKKKIDRQELFKLGALAGLLEIIYIVLVAGFMILAQSLFPNDSADAIIGITSFLIIFVFSAGISGVLIFGLPFYFAVQNKYQEALIILASSAVAMIAILIIIILGQMIIN
;
A
#
# COMPACT_ATOMS: atom_id res chain seq x y z
N MET A 1 23.01 -19.27 8.70
CA MET A 1 23.89 -18.32 9.44
C MET A 1 23.79 -16.87 8.88
N LEU A 2 22.62 -16.43 8.40
CA LEU A 2 22.38 -15.04 7.96
C LEU A 2 21.14 -14.41 8.64
N LEU A 3 20.54 -15.10 9.61
CA LEU A 3 19.37 -14.63 10.35
C LEU A 3 19.72 -13.90 11.65
N ASN A 4 21.01 -13.73 11.96
CA ASN A 4 21.46 -13.20 13.25
C ASN A 4 21.93 -11.74 13.22
N PHE A 5 21.72 -11.01 12.11
CA PHE A 5 22.17 -9.62 12.00
C PHE A 5 21.15 -8.59 12.51
N PHE A 6 19.88 -8.95 12.70
CA PHE A 6 18.85 -8.05 13.25
C PHE A 6 18.55 -8.33 14.73
N SER A 7 19.62 -8.61 15.48
CA SER A 7 19.61 -8.74 16.93
C SER A 7 19.08 -7.46 17.59
N LYS A 8 17.98 -7.59 18.33
CA LYS A 8 17.60 -6.89 19.59
C LYS A 8 17.98 -5.41 19.80
N LYS A 9 18.21 -4.62 18.75
CA LYS A 9 18.38 -3.17 18.89
C LYS A 9 16.99 -2.58 19.10
N LYS A 10 16.78 -1.85 20.21
CA LYS A 10 15.62 -0.97 20.34
C LYS A 10 15.73 0.02 19.19
N ILE A 11 14.88 -0.16 18.19
CA ILE A 11 14.78 0.77 17.06
C ILE A 11 14.21 2.06 17.63
N ASP A 12 14.83 3.18 17.27
CA ASP A 12 14.40 4.47 17.77
C ASP A 12 12.98 4.79 17.25
N ARG A 13 12.19 5.54 18.04
CA ARG A 13 10.84 5.91 17.61
C ARG A 13 10.86 6.66 16.28
N GLN A 14 11.84 7.53 16.06
CA GLN A 14 11.93 8.29 14.80
C GLN A 14 12.17 7.37 13.61
N GLU A 15 12.93 6.28 13.78
CA GLU A 15 13.14 5.26 12.74
C GLU A 15 11.84 4.50 12.44
N LEU A 16 11.05 4.15 13.47
CA LEU A 16 9.74 3.50 13.27
C LEU A 16 8.77 4.37 12.48
N PHE A 17 8.72 5.67 12.76
CA PHE A 17 7.92 6.63 11.99
C PHE A 17 8.40 6.75 10.54
N LYS A 18 9.72 6.79 10.31
CA LYS A 18 10.29 6.80 8.95
C LYS A 18 9.93 5.53 8.17
N LEU A 19 10.02 4.37 8.82
CA LEU A 19 9.67 3.09 8.20
C LEU A 19 8.19 3.02 7.80
N GLY A 20 7.28 3.45 8.68
CA GLY A 20 5.87 3.49 8.32
C GLY A 20 5.55 4.54 7.25
N ALA A 21 6.17 5.73 7.30
CA ALA A 21 6.03 6.73 6.25
C ALA A 21 6.53 6.23 4.88
N LEU A 22 7.66 5.51 4.85
CA LEU A 22 8.18 4.87 3.65
C LEU A 22 7.23 3.77 3.13
N ALA A 23 6.63 2.97 4.02
CA ALA A 23 5.64 1.97 3.63
C ALA A 23 4.40 2.63 3.00
N GLY A 24 3.89 3.72 3.60
CA GLY A 24 2.78 4.49 3.04
C GLY A 24 3.13 5.13 1.68
N LEU A 25 4.34 5.65 1.52
CA LEU A 25 4.83 6.20 0.25
C LEU A 25 4.93 5.13 -0.85
N LEU A 26 5.50 3.97 -0.53
CA LEU A 26 5.59 2.84 -1.45
C LEU A 26 4.19 2.36 -1.87
N GLU A 27 3.26 2.28 -0.93
CA GLU A 27 1.87 1.93 -1.21
C GLU A 27 1.22 2.91 -2.18
N ILE A 28 1.46 4.21 -2.04
CA ILE A 28 0.89 5.21 -2.96
C ILE A 28 1.49 5.08 -4.36
N ILE A 29 2.80 4.86 -4.47
CA ILE A 29 3.43 4.59 -5.77
C ILE A 29 2.80 3.36 -6.41
N TYR A 30 2.55 2.31 -5.62
CA TYR A 30 1.86 1.11 -6.08
C TYR A 30 0.42 1.39 -6.54
N ILE A 31 -0.36 2.14 -5.76
CA ILE A 31 -1.72 2.54 -6.12
C ILE A 31 -1.75 3.32 -7.44
N VAL A 32 -0.81 4.25 -7.66
CA VAL A 32 -0.71 5.01 -8.93
C VAL A 32 -0.41 4.07 -10.10
N LEU A 33 0.46 3.08 -9.91
CA LEU A 33 0.75 2.07 -10.92
C LEU A 33 -0.50 1.24 -11.24
N VAL A 34 -1.21 0.76 -10.22
CA VAL A 34 -2.46 0.00 -10.38
C VAL A 34 -3.53 0.83 -11.09
N ALA A 35 -3.68 2.10 -10.73
CA ALA A 35 -4.61 3.01 -11.41
C ALA A 35 -4.28 3.15 -12.90
N GLY A 36 -3.00 3.31 -13.25
CA GLY A 36 -2.55 3.31 -14.64
C GLY A 36 -2.87 2.01 -15.38
N PHE A 37 -2.64 0.87 -14.71
CA PHE A 37 -2.96 -0.45 -15.28
C PHE A 37 -4.46 -0.64 -15.49
N MET A 38 -5.31 -0.12 -14.59
CA MET A 38 -6.77 -0.17 -14.75
C MET A 38 -7.25 0.64 -15.95
N ILE A 39 -6.68 1.82 -16.20
CA ILE A 39 -6.99 2.64 -17.39
C ILE A 39 -6.61 1.87 -18.66
N LEU A 40 -5.44 1.23 -18.66
CA LEU A 40 -5.01 0.40 -19.79
C LEU A 40 -5.94 -0.82 -19.97
N ALA A 41 -6.32 -1.50 -18.89
CA ALA A 41 -7.23 -2.65 -18.94
C ALA A 41 -8.60 -2.27 -19.53
N GLN A 42 -9.15 -1.10 -19.16
CA GLN A 42 -10.40 -0.60 -19.71
C GLN A 42 -10.34 -0.36 -21.23
N SER A 43 -9.16 0.03 -21.74
CA SER A 43 -8.96 0.18 -23.19
C SER A 43 -8.85 -1.16 -23.94
N LEU A 44 -8.41 -2.23 -23.27
CA LEU A 44 -8.23 -3.57 -23.84
C LEU A 44 -9.50 -4.43 -23.79
N PHE A 45 -10.38 -4.18 -22.81
CA PHE A 45 -11.66 -4.89 -22.66
C PHE A 45 -12.82 -3.89 -22.63
N PRO A 46 -13.28 -3.42 -23.80
CA PRO A 46 -14.44 -2.53 -23.90
C PRO A 46 -15.69 -3.22 -23.34
N ASN A 47 -16.56 -2.46 -22.68
CA ASN A 47 -17.84 -2.93 -22.14
C ASN A 47 -18.89 -3.19 -23.24
N ASP A 48 -18.55 -3.93 -24.30
CA ASP A 48 -19.54 -4.44 -25.23
C ASP A 48 -20.33 -5.56 -24.55
N SER A 49 -21.65 -5.51 -24.67
CA SER A 49 -22.61 -6.18 -23.79
C SER A 49 -22.53 -7.72 -23.78
N ALA A 50 -21.78 -8.31 -24.71
CA ALA A 50 -21.55 -9.75 -24.79
C ALA A 50 -20.42 -10.25 -23.86
N ASP A 51 -19.46 -9.38 -23.50
CA ASP A 51 -18.23 -9.77 -22.76
C ASP A 51 -18.10 -9.10 -21.38
N ALA A 52 -19.17 -8.45 -20.89
CA ALA A 52 -19.16 -7.75 -19.59
C ALA A 52 -18.71 -8.64 -18.42
N ILE A 53 -19.05 -9.94 -18.44
CA ILE A 53 -18.62 -10.90 -17.41
C ILE A 53 -17.10 -11.09 -17.44
N ILE A 54 -16.50 -11.17 -18.64
CA ILE A 54 -15.06 -11.34 -18.82
C ILE A 54 -14.31 -10.08 -18.36
N GLY A 55 -14.83 -8.90 -18.69
CA GLY A 55 -14.27 -7.62 -18.25
C GLY A 55 -14.30 -7.47 -16.72
N ILE A 56 -15.46 -7.72 -16.09
CA ILE A 56 -15.62 -7.65 -14.64
C ILE A 56 -14.74 -8.68 -13.93
N THR A 57 -14.69 -9.92 -14.43
CA THR A 57 -13.86 -11.00 -13.85
C THR A 57 -12.38 -10.65 -13.91
N SER A 58 -11.91 -10.15 -15.06
CA SER A 58 -10.51 -9.75 -15.23
C SER A 58 -10.13 -8.60 -14.29
N PHE A 59 -11.00 -7.60 -14.16
CA PHE A 59 -10.83 -6.52 -13.19
C PHE A 59 -10.75 -7.05 -11.75
N LEU A 60 -11.68 -7.92 -11.34
CA LEU A 60 -11.70 -8.48 -9.99
C LEU A 60 -10.43 -9.29 -9.68
N ILE A 61 -9.90 -10.05 -10.65
CA ILE A 61 -8.64 -10.77 -10.46
C ILE A 61 -7.50 -9.80 -10.17
N ILE A 62 -7.34 -8.76 -10.99
CA ILE A 62 -6.30 -7.73 -10.81
C ILE A 62 -6.48 -7.02 -9.46
N PHE A 63 -7.73 -6.69 -9.11
CA PHE A 63 -8.06 -6.03 -7.85
C PHE A 63 -7.69 -6.88 -6.63
N VAL A 64 -8.00 -8.18 -6.64
CA VAL A 64 -7.66 -9.10 -5.54
C VAL A 64 -6.15 -9.28 -5.41
N PHE A 65 -5.43 -9.44 -6.53
CA PHE A 65 -3.97 -9.49 -6.50
C PHE A 65 -3.36 -8.18 -5.99
N SER A 66 -3.94 -7.04 -6.36
CA SER A 66 -3.54 -5.73 -5.86
C SER A 66 -3.74 -5.60 -4.36
N ALA A 67 -4.92 -5.96 -3.86
CA ALA A 67 -5.19 -5.98 -2.42
C ALA A 67 -4.22 -6.89 -1.64
N GLY A 68 -3.80 -8.01 -2.24
CA GLY A 68 -2.77 -8.89 -1.67
C GLY A 68 -1.40 -8.21 -1.56
N ILE A 69 -0.96 -7.52 -2.62
CA ILE A 69 0.32 -6.78 -2.63
C ILE A 69 0.27 -5.61 -1.65
N SER A 70 -0.80 -4.83 -1.65
CA SER A 70 -1.04 -3.76 -0.68
C SER A 70 -1.03 -4.28 0.75
N GLY A 71 -1.63 -5.46 0.98
CA GLY A 71 -1.59 -6.16 2.25
C GLY A 71 -0.15 -6.43 2.70
N VAL A 72 0.72 -6.89 1.81
CA VAL A 72 2.14 -7.14 2.13
C VAL A 72 2.91 -5.83 2.35
N LEU A 73 2.67 -4.79 1.54
CA LEU A 73 3.37 -3.51 1.66
C LEU A 73 3.06 -2.80 2.98
N ILE A 74 1.79 -2.78 3.39
CA ILE A 74 1.35 -2.09 4.60
C ILE A 74 1.50 -2.98 5.84
N PHE A 75 1.10 -4.26 5.78
CA PHE A 75 1.10 -5.14 6.96
C PHE A 75 2.33 -6.03 7.07
N GLY A 76 3.14 -6.22 6.03
CA GLY A 76 4.29 -7.12 6.08
C GLY A 76 5.30 -6.75 7.17
N LEU A 77 5.65 -5.46 7.27
CA LEU A 77 6.58 -4.98 8.27
C LEU A 77 5.97 -4.98 9.69
N PRO A 78 4.75 -4.43 9.94
CA PRO A 78 4.07 -4.60 11.22
C PRO A 78 3.92 -6.06 11.65
N PHE A 79 3.60 -6.97 10.73
CA PHE A 79 3.48 -8.40 11.00
C PHE A 79 4.80 -9.00 11.45
N TYR A 80 5.91 -8.64 10.80
CA TYR A 80 7.25 -9.06 11.23
C TYR A 80 7.58 -8.61 12.66
N PHE A 81 7.22 -7.38 13.05
CA PHE A 81 7.40 -6.89 14.42
C PHE A 81 6.45 -7.57 15.42
N ALA A 82 5.21 -7.86 15.01
CA ALA A 82 4.24 -8.58 15.84
C ALA A 82 4.73 -10.00 16.18
N VAL A 83 5.33 -10.72 15.21
CA VAL A 83 5.94 -12.05 15.44
C VAL A 83 7.12 -11.97 16.41
N GLN A 84 7.80 -10.83 16.49
CA GLN A 84 8.86 -10.58 17.48
C GLN A 84 8.35 -10.15 18.87
N ASN A 85 7.03 -10.20 19.12
CA ASN A 85 6.38 -9.68 20.32
C ASN A 85 6.56 -8.16 20.53
N LYS A 86 6.89 -7.43 19.46
CA LYS A 86 7.08 -5.96 19.44
C LYS A 86 5.81 -5.25 18.95
N TYR A 87 4.71 -5.48 19.66
CA TYR A 87 3.39 -5.01 19.24
C TYR A 87 3.26 -3.48 19.22
N GLN A 88 3.94 -2.78 20.12
CA GLN A 88 3.93 -1.32 20.16
C GLN A 88 4.61 -0.74 18.91
N GLU A 89 5.76 -1.27 18.54
CA GLU A 89 6.50 -0.86 17.34
C GLU A 89 5.71 -1.18 16.07
N ALA A 90 5.08 -2.36 16.00
CA ALA A 90 4.21 -2.75 14.89
C ALA A 90 3.05 -1.75 14.69
N LEU A 91 2.38 -1.35 15.78
CA LEU A 91 1.30 -0.37 15.74
C LEU A 91 1.79 1.02 15.32
N ILE A 92 2.98 1.45 15.76
CA ILE A 92 3.56 2.74 15.34
C ILE A 92 3.83 2.75 13.83
N ILE A 93 4.41 1.67 13.28
CA ILE A 93 4.68 1.55 11.84
C ILE A 93 3.37 1.58 11.06
N LEU A 94 2.37 0.81 11.50
CA LEU A 94 1.07 0.75 10.82
C LEU A 94 0.35 2.10 10.87
N ALA A 95 0.27 2.73 12.05
CA ALA A 95 -0.36 4.04 12.20
C ALA A 95 0.35 5.10 11.37
N SER A 96 1.68 5.13 11.38
CA SER A 96 2.45 6.10 10.59
C SER A 96 2.32 5.88 9.07
N SER A 97 2.17 4.63 8.61
CA SER A 97 1.83 4.35 7.20
C SER A 97 0.44 4.89 6.83
N ALA A 98 -0.56 4.70 7.68
CA ALA A 98 -1.90 5.23 7.47
C ALA A 98 -1.91 6.78 7.46
N VAL A 99 -1.20 7.41 8.41
CA VAL A 99 -1.08 8.88 8.44
C VAL A 99 -0.40 9.40 7.17
N ALA A 100 0.66 8.74 6.69
CA ALA A 100 1.33 9.14 5.45
C ALA A 100 0.38 9.06 4.25
N MET A 101 -0.42 8.00 4.15
CA MET A 101 -1.44 7.84 3.11
C MET A 101 -2.52 8.91 3.18
N ILE A 102 -3.05 9.20 4.37
CA ILE A 102 -4.05 10.25 4.58
C ILE A 102 -3.47 11.62 4.23
N ALA A 103 -2.24 11.91 4.65
CA ALA A 103 -1.58 13.18 4.36
C ALA A 103 -1.45 13.40 2.85
N ILE A 104 -1.05 12.36 2.11
CA ILE A 104 -0.91 12.45 0.65
C ILE A 104 -2.28 12.53 -0.03
N LEU A 105 -3.29 11.83 0.45
CA LEU A 105 -4.66 11.97 -0.03
C LEU A 105 -5.16 13.41 0.11
N ILE A 106 -4.93 14.05 1.26
CA ILE A 106 -5.28 15.46 1.50
C ILE A 106 -4.53 16.37 0.52
N ILE A 107 -3.24 16.14 0.29
CA ILE A 107 -2.43 16.91 -0.67
C ILE A 107 -3.01 16.79 -2.08
N ILE A 108 -3.41 15.59 -2.51
CA ILE A 108 -4.02 15.36 -3.83
C ILE A 108 -5.34 16.13 -3.95
N ILE A 109 -6.22 16.04 -2.93
CA ILE A 109 -7.52 16.73 -2.93
C ILE A 109 -7.34 18.26 -2.97
N LEU A 110 -6.46 18.81 -2.12
CA LEU A 110 -6.17 20.24 -2.11
C LEU A 110 -5.56 20.71 -3.43
N GLY A 111 -4.66 19.91 -4.02
CA GLY A 111 -4.09 20.19 -5.34
C GLY A 111 -5.17 20.26 -6.41
N GLN A 112 -6.12 19.32 -6.42
CA GLN A 112 -7.26 19.35 -7.34
C GLN A 112 -8.13 20.58 -7.14
N MET A 113 -8.43 20.98 -5.90
CA MET A 113 -9.24 22.18 -5.61
C MET A 113 -8.59 23.51 -6.02
N ILE A 114 -7.26 23.58 -6.13
CA ILE A 114 -6.54 24.79 -6.56
C ILE A 114 -6.49 24.88 -8.09
N ILE A 115 -6.43 23.73 -8.76
CA ILE A 115 -6.32 23.64 -10.22
C ILE A 115 -7.68 23.83 -10.92
N ASN A 116 -8.77 23.37 -10.28
CA ASN A 116 -10.15 23.48 -10.76
C ASN A 116 -10.80 24.79 -10.30
#